data_AF-A0A1E7FHI5-F1
#
_entry.id   AF-A0A1E7FHI5-F1
#
_cell.length_a   1.000
_cell.length_b   1.000
_cell.length_c   1.000
_cell.angle_alpha   90.00
_cell.angle_beta   90.00
_cell.angle_gamma   90.00
#
_symmetry.space_group_name_H-M   'P 1'
#
loop_
_entity.id
_entity.type
_entity.pdbx_description
1 polymer ?
#
loop_
_entity_poly.entity_id
_entity_poly.type
_entity_poly.pdbx_seq_one_letter_code
_entity_poly.pdbx_strand_id
1 'polypeptide(L)'
;MAVDTLHTARGGNAGEDLSSTRIFGCDKVVFGTFIVSVVALLLPTLLLFRSKVYPFSHRRPTTTTTTSSSSFTPTSSESHLVVPFIFLRDSTNSSSQKPLEHTLRSAFMGYQRECSNAMTGLSKMLEMALVSESDRNFHNSIGSNKKNNNAKHQKLLLSTKIERRIQQTAACIEHDEDILKQLLGNFSYVLALPDKPYNNEIVEPQEDDVNDIKRNNDVIQEGRSTLFHLSDPRVKVMNESDSYNSATQIWAHLVRDWTTEGQKIRHVIYDWCYDQMEIYSSKSGSSVLVLGAGMGRLAYDLSQRGYHVEANELSPSMAAAASSILRNETKGILHPYVLDAMSNEVDSKRRFGSVSFPDTSINGIFDVRGSLSYTVGSFVGENDDYYQRQRAGHFDAVVTCFFIDTATNIYEYLDTIKKLLKPETGVWINVGPVQWHNNAVLRPSVDELRDLIESYGWSIRVWSIDNTAIPYRDESDAHVAARTTSYEGYRPLRFVAIRSK
;
A
#
# COMPACT_ATOMS: atom_id res chain seq x y z
N MET A 1 36.76 18.38 -31.05
CA MET A 1 36.93 18.78 -32.46
C MET A 1 35.64 18.47 -33.18
N ALA A 2 34.86 19.50 -33.46
CA ALA A 2 33.66 19.45 -34.28
C ALA A 2 34.08 19.77 -35.73
N VAL A 3 33.53 19.07 -36.73
CA VAL A 3 33.25 19.59 -38.07
C VAL A 3 32.12 18.76 -38.70
N ASP A 4 30.95 19.39 -38.80
CA ASP A 4 29.99 19.47 -39.91
C ASP A 4 30.05 18.47 -41.09
N THR A 5 28.87 17.99 -41.51
CA THR A 5 28.41 18.24 -42.90
C THR A 5 26.88 18.25 -43.01
N LEU A 6 26.34 19.41 -43.39
CA LEU A 6 25.00 19.65 -43.90
C LEU A 6 24.96 19.37 -45.41
N HIS A 7 23.87 18.77 -45.92
CA HIS A 7 23.46 18.98 -47.30
C HIS A 7 21.92 19.06 -47.44
N THR A 8 21.52 20.13 -48.12
CA THR A 8 20.19 20.59 -48.49
C THR A 8 19.87 20.25 -49.96
N ALA A 9 18.61 19.94 -50.27
CA ALA A 9 17.87 20.31 -51.50
C ALA A 9 16.43 19.72 -51.42
N ARG A 10 15.33 20.53 -51.39
CA ARG A 10 14.50 20.99 -52.54
C ARG A 10 14.18 19.86 -53.53
N GLY A 11 12.95 19.48 -53.87
CA GLY A 11 11.64 20.14 -53.89
C GLY A 11 11.01 19.86 -55.27
N GLY A 12 9.78 19.33 -55.35
CA GLY A 12 9.10 19.09 -56.64
C GLY A 12 7.72 18.41 -56.50
N ASN A 13 6.67 19.18 -56.81
CA ASN A 13 5.25 18.80 -56.87
C ASN A 13 4.88 18.08 -58.18
N ALA A 14 3.92 17.14 -58.10
CA ALA A 14 2.81 16.82 -59.02
C ALA A 14 2.29 15.42 -58.59
N GLY A 15 1.02 15.10 -58.41
CA GLY A 15 -0.22 15.59 -59.00
C GLY A 15 -1.04 14.34 -59.34
N GLU A 16 -2.15 14.13 -58.61
CA GLU A 16 -3.36 13.34 -58.93
C GLU A 16 -3.23 11.91 -59.49
N ASP A 17 -3.84 10.92 -58.80
CA ASP A 17 -5.12 10.38 -59.31
C ASP A 17 -5.92 9.57 -58.27
N LEU A 18 -7.24 9.68 -58.39
CA LEU A 18 -8.29 9.09 -57.56
C LEU A 18 -8.67 7.68 -58.01
N SER A 19 -8.96 6.77 -57.07
CA SER A 19 -10.13 5.86 -57.21
C SER A 19 -10.47 5.11 -55.91
N SER A 20 -11.64 5.48 -55.37
CA SER A 20 -12.64 4.75 -54.57
C SER A 20 -12.32 3.36 -53.97
N THR A 21 -12.64 3.18 -52.67
CA THR A 21 -13.63 2.19 -52.21
C THR A 21 -14.24 2.64 -50.87
N ARG A 22 -15.55 2.39 -50.73
CA ARG A 22 -16.52 2.95 -49.78
C ARG A 22 -16.31 2.52 -48.32
N ILE A 23 -16.48 3.46 -47.39
CA ILE A 23 -16.73 3.21 -45.95
C ILE A 23 -18.23 3.43 -45.71
N PHE A 24 -18.91 2.44 -45.13
CA PHE A 24 -20.29 2.53 -44.65
C PHE A 24 -20.31 2.63 -43.12
N GLY A 25 -21.11 3.57 -42.60
CA GLY A 25 -21.86 3.41 -41.34
C GLY A 25 -21.20 3.90 -40.05
N CYS A 26 -21.24 5.21 -39.80
CA CYS A 26 -21.04 5.81 -38.49
C CYS A 26 -22.42 6.19 -37.92
N ASP A 27 -22.90 5.46 -36.92
CA ASP A 27 -24.10 5.85 -36.19
C ASP A 27 -23.75 6.88 -35.11
N LYS A 28 -24.28 8.08 -35.33
CA LYS A 28 -24.24 9.21 -34.41
C LYS A 28 -25.19 8.96 -33.26
N VAL A 29 -24.68 8.77 -32.05
CA VAL A 29 -25.46 8.97 -30.83
C VAL A 29 -25.29 10.41 -30.37
N VAL A 30 -26.38 11.17 -30.48
CA VAL A 30 -26.50 12.57 -30.08
C VAL A 30 -26.57 12.63 -28.55
N PHE A 31 -25.54 13.14 -27.89
CA PHE A 31 -25.63 13.65 -26.51
C PHE A 31 -25.09 15.08 -26.48
N GLY A 32 -25.98 16.03 -26.74
CA GLY A 32 -25.67 17.44 -26.75
C GLY A 32 -26.93 18.25 -26.49
N THR A 33 -27.31 18.35 -25.20
CA THR A 33 -28.03 19.46 -24.52
C THR A 33 -28.64 18.92 -23.23
N PHE A 34 -27.87 18.82 -22.13
CA PHE A 34 -28.46 18.74 -20.77
C PHE A 34 -27.55 19.21 -19.62
N ILE A 35 -26.42 19.89 -19.90
CA ILE A 35 -25.53 20.42 -18.85
C ILE A 35 -25.25 21.90 -19.11
N VAL A 36 -26.31 22.73 -19.06
CA VAL A 36 -26.18 24.20 -18.87
C VAL A 36 -27.28 24.75 -17.94
N SER A 37 -28.16 23.93 -17.34
CA SER A 37 -29.29 24.46 -16.54
C SER A 37 -29.56 23.78 -15.18
N VAL A 38 -28.56 23.11 -14.56
CA VAL A 38 -28.74 22.52 -13.21
C VAL A 38 -27.78 23.10 -12.15
N VAL A 39 -27.01 24.15 -12.48
CA VAL A 39 -26.07 24.77 -11.52
C VAL A 39 -26.74 25.84 -10.63
N ALA A 40 -28.05 26.11 -10.77
CA ALA A 40 -28.71 27.19 -10.01
C ALA A 40 -29.91 26.77 -9.14
N LEU A 41 -30.23 25.48 -8.97
CA LEU A 41 -31.50 25.10 -8.31
C LEU A 41 -31.50 23.83 -7.44
N LEU A 42 -30.38 23.42 -6.85
CA LEU A 42 -30.36 22.34 -5.84
C LEU A 42 -29.44 22.63 -4.64
N LEU A 43 -29.73 23.73 -3.96
CA LEU A 43 -29.17 24.07 -2.65
C LEU A 43 -30.33 24.37 -1.67
N PRO A 44 -31.35 23.49 -1.53
CA PRO A 44 -31.49 22.73 -0.29
C PRO A 44 -32.35 21.43 -0.42
N THR A 45 -31.80 20.33 -0.94
CA THR A 45 -32.50 19.01 -0.94
C THR A 45 -31.59 17.80 -0.73
N LEU A 46 -30.40 18.00 -0.16
CA LEU A 46 -29.46 16.92 0.21
C LEU A 46 -29.55 16.56 1.70
N LEU A 47 -30.77 16.33 2.20
CA LEU A 47 -31.03 15.77 3.54
C LEU A 47 -32.00 14.59 3.56
N LEU A 48 -32.35 14.00 2.41
CA LEU A 48 -33.16 12.78 2.37
C LEU A 48 -32.71 11.86 1.22
N PHE A 49 -31.60 11.14 1.41
CA PHE A 49 -31.39 9.87 0.70
C PHE A 49 -31.33 8.73 1.71
N ARG A 50 -32.51 8.10 1.89
CA ARG A 50 -32.68 6.80 2.50
C ARG A 50 -31.83 5.75 1.77
N SER A 51 -31.15 4.94 2.58
CA SER A 51 -30.68 3.57 2.34
C SER A 51 -31.15 2.91 1.03
N LYS A 52 -30.24 2.76 0.06
CA LYS A 52 -30.27 1.64 -0.89
C LYS A 52 -29.20 0.64 -0.48
N VAL A 53 -29.65 -0.40 0.22
CA VAL A 53 -28.90 -1.63 0.41
C VAL A 53 -28.87 -2.31 -0.96
N TYR A 54 -27.70 -2.39 -1.58
CA TYR A 54 -27.48 -3.24 -2.76
C TYR A 54 -27.01 -4.62 -2.28
N PRO A 55 -27.60 -5.72 -2.76
CA PRO A 55 -27.29 -7.05 -2.27
C PRO A 55 -25.90 -7.48 -2.75
N PHE A 56 -25.02 -7.79 -1.81
CA PHE A 56 -23.90 -8.70 -2.05
C PHE A 56 -24.47 -10.02 -2.59
N SER A 57 -23.97 -10.49 -3.74
CA SER A 57 -24.35 -11.79 -4.27
C SER A 57 -23.86 -12.88 -3.31
N HIS A 58 -24.78 -13.43 -2.51
CA HIS A 58 -24.52 -14.62 -1.71
C HIS A 58 -24.41 -15.83 -2.63
N ARG A 59 -23.18 -16.29 -2.91
CA ARG A 59 -22.96 -17.72 -3.12
C ARG A 59 -22.70 -18.36 -1.76
N ARG A 60 -23.68 -19.11 -1.26
CA ARG A 60 -23.50 -20.00 -0.09
C ARG A 60 -22.35 -20.97 -0.37
N PRO A 61 -21.41 -21.19 0.56
CA PRO A 61 -20.61 -22.39 0.55
C PRO A 61 -21.54 -23.57 0.88
N THR A 62 -21.65 -24.54 -0.02
CA THR A 62 -22.24 -25.84 0.30
C THR A 62 -21.37 -26.54 1.33
N THR A 63 -21.84 -26.55 2.58
CA THR A 63 -21.40 -27.51 3.60
C THR A 63 -21.76 -28.92 3.13
N THR A 64 -20.75 -29.70 2.78
CA THR A 64 -20.88 -31.16 2.66
C THR A 64 -19.96 -31.78 3.69
N THR A 65 -20.55 -32.14 4.82
CA THR A 65 -19.97 -33.02 5.82
C THR A 65 -20.16 -34.44 5.31
N THR A 66 -19.09 -35.11 4.89
CA THR A 66 -19.05 -36.57 4.79
C THR A 66 -17.67 -37.08 5.16
N THR A 67 -17.59 -37.65 6.36
CA THR A 67 -16.57 -38.60 6.79
C THR A 67 -16.49 -39.76 5.80
N SER A 68 -15.34 -39.95 5.15
CA SER A 68 -14.86 -41.30 4.79
C SER A 68 -13.36 -41.27 4.53
N SER A 69 -12.66 -42.15 5.24
CA SER A 69 -11.26 -42.48 5.05
C SER A 69 -11.07 -43.17 3.69
N SER A 70 -10.29 -42.59 2.77
CA SER A 70 -9.57 -43.38 1.78
C SER A 70 -8.33 -42.64 1.28
N SER A 71 -7.23 -43.37 1.26
CA SER A 71 -5.93 -43.00 0.70
C SER A 71 -6.06 -42.61 -0.77
N PHE A 72 -5.61 -41.40 -1.13
CA PHE A 72 -5.55 -40.97 -2.53
C PHE A 72 -4.11 -40.53 -2.85
N THR A 73 -3.46 -41.33 -3.70
CA THR A 73 -2.21 -40.95 -4.39
C THR A 73 -2.53 -39.84 -5.40
N PRO A 74 -1.73 -38.77 -5.49
CA PRO A 74 -2.04 -37.70 -6.43
C PRO A 74 -1.62 -38.12 -7.84
N THR A 75 -2.59 -38.18 -8.73
CA THR A 75 -2.37 -38.16 -10.17
C THR A 75 -2.14 -36.71 -10.62
N SER A 76 -1.12 -36.57 -11.46
CA SER A 76 -0.62 -35.33 -12.05
C SER A 76 -1.70 -34.52 -12.78
N SER A 77 -2.01 -33.34 -12.28
CA SER A 77 -2.56 -32.21 -13.04
C SER A 77 -1.96 -30.92 -12.49
N GLU A 78 -1.58 -30.02 -13.39
CA GLU A 78 -0.76 -28.82 -13.17
C GLU A 78 -1.29 -27.93 -12.02
N SER A 79 -0.74 -28.09 -10.81
CA SER A 79 -1.08 -27.26 -9.67
C SER A 79 -0.29 -25.96 -9.74
N HIS A 80 -0.92 -24.89 -10.23
CA HIS A 80 -0.45 -23.52 -9.97
C HIS A 80 -0.23 -23.37 -8.46
N LEU A 81 1.04 -23.31 -8.05
CA LEU A 81 1.44 -23.02 -6.68
C LEU A 81 1.04 -21.56 -6.40
N VAL A 82 -0.18 -21.39 -5.91
CA VAL A 82 -0.75 -20.10 -5.48
C VAL A 82 -0.11 -19.71 -4.16
N VAL A 83 0.33 -18.45 -4.02
CA VAL A 83 0.88 -17.93 -2.76
C VAL A 83 -0.18 -18.06 -1.65
N PRO A 84 0.07 -18.86 -0.60
CA PRO A 84 -0.84 -18.99 0.51
C PRO A 84 -0.82 -17.71 1.35
N PHE A 85 -2.02 -17.18 1.62
CA PHE A 85 -2.22 -16.10 2.57
C PHE A 85 -2.78 -16.70 3.86
N ILE A 86 -2.07 -16.51 4.97
CA ILE A 86 -2.33 -17.15 6.25
C ILE A 86 -2.68 -16.05 7.25
N PHE A 87 -3.91 -16.03 7.74
CA PHE A 87 -4.27 -15.15 8.84
C PHE A 87 -3.92 -15.82 10.15
N LEU A 88 -3.08 -15.15 10.95
CA LEU A 88 -2.96 -15.50 12.35
C LEU A 88 -4.31 -15.22 13.01
N ARG A 89 -4.83 -16.22 13.72
CA ARG A 89 -6.04 -16.07 14.50
C ARG A 89 -5.78 -14.98 15.52
N ASP A 90 -6.64 -13.96 15.55
CA ASP A 90 -6.74 -13.16 16.76
C ASP A 90 -7.48 -14.00 17.82
N SER A 91 -6.94 -14.01 19.04
CA SER A 91 -7.53 -14.69 20.18
C SER A 91 -9.03 -14.40 20.26
N THR A 92 -9.86 -15.43 20.09
CA THR A 92 -11.30 -15.33 19.84
C THR A 92 -12.12 -14.94 21.07
N ASN A 93 -11.66 -13.99 21.89
CA ASN A 93 -12.37 -13.52 23.09
C ASN A 93 -12.31 -11.99 23.33
N SER A 94 -11.93 -11.17 22.35
CA SER A 94 -12.20 -9.74 22.42
C SER A 94 -13.41 -9.40 21.54
N SER A 95 -14.47 -8.88 22.14
CA SER A 95 -15.70 -8.39 21.49
C SER A 95 -15.48 -7.10 20.67
N SER A 96 -14.22 -6.78 20.34
CA SER A 96 -13.77 -5.46 19.86
C SER A 96 -13.21 -5.44 18.45
N GLN A 97 -12.95 -6.59 17.80
CA GLN A 97 -12.35 -6.60 16.47
C GLN A 97 -13.38 -6.59 15.34
N LYS A 98 -13.19 -5.68 14.37
CA LYS A 98 -14.01 -5.59 13.16
C LYS A 98 -13.72 -6.80 12.26
N PRO A 99 -14.73 -7.52 11.76
CA PRO A 99 -14.53 -8.61 10.78
C PRO A 99 -13.67 -8.14 9.60
N LEU A 100 -12.85 -9.02 9.01
CA LEU A 100 -12.02 -8.70 7.83
C LEU A 100 -12.82 -7.96 6.74
N GLU A 101 -14.03 -8.44 6.44
CA GLU A 101 -14.94 -7.81 5.49
C GLU A 101 -15.24 -6.35 5.85
N HIS A 102 -15.40 -6.05 7.14
CA HIS A 102 -15.60 -4.68 7.62
C HIS A 102 -14.34 -3.84 7.39
N THR A 103 -13.13 -4.36 7.64
CA THR A 103 -11.87 -3.65 7.40
C THR A 103 -11.69 -3.31 5.92
N LEU A 104 -11.89 -4.28 5.03
CA LEU A 104 -11.80 -4.06 3.57
C LEU A 104 -12.87 -3.06 3.09
N ARG A 105 -14.10 -3.20 3.57
CA ARG A 105 -15.19 -2.26 3.27
C ARG A 105 -14.88 -0.86 3.80
N SER A 106 -14.26 -0.76 4.97
CA SER A 106 -13.85 0.52 5.57
C SER A 106 -12.78 1.21 4.74
N ALA A 107 -11.77 0.47 4.26
CA ALA A 107 -10.73 1.00 3.36
C ALA A 107 -11.35 1.56 2.07
N PHE A 108 -12.27 0.79 1.45
CA PHE A 108 -12.98 1.21 0.25
C PHE A 108 -13.88 2.44 0.48
N MET A 109 -14.68 2.44 1.56
CA MET A 109 -15.53 3.58 1.92
C MET A 109 -14.71 4.83 2.30
N GLY A 110 -13.52 4.63 2.89
CA GLY A 110 -12.55 5.69 3.17
C GLY A 110 -12.11 6.37 1.89
N TYR A 111 -11.73 5.59 0.88
CA TYR A 111 -11.36 6.11 -0.45
C TYR A 111 -12.51 6.91 -1.09
N GLN A 112 -13.73 6.37 -1.11
CA GLN A 112 -14.89 7.10 -1.64
C GLN A 112 -15.14 8.44 -0.93
N ARG A 113 -14.87 8.51 0.38
CA ARG A 113 -14.95 9.76 1.15
C ARG A 113 -13.86 10.75 0.73
N GLU A 114 -12.63 10.29 0.54
CA GLU A 114 -11.52 11.12 0.05
C GLU A 114 -11.82 11.68 -1.35
N CYS A 115 -12.33 10.85 -2.25
CA CYS A 115 -12.81 11.25 -3.58
C CYS A 115 -13.88 12.35 -3.51
N SER A 116 -14.91 12.16 -2.68
CA SER A 116 -15.98 13.13 -2.49
C SER A 116 -15.46 14.46 -1.92
N ASN A 117 -14.53 14.40 -0.96
CA ASN A 117 -13.88 15.57 -0.38
C ASN A 117 -13.06 16.34 -1.43
N ALA A 118 -12.29 15.63 -2.26
CA ALA A 118 -11.51 16.25 -3.34
C ALA A 118 -12.42 16.97 -4.34
N MET A 119 -13.50 16.33 -4.79
CA MET A 119 -14.46 16.91 -5.72
C MET A 119 -15.20 18.12 -5.13
N THR A 120 -15.56 18.06 -3.84
CA THR A 120 -16.16 19.18 -3.13
C THR A 120 -15.18 20.35 -3.03
N GLY A 121 -13.92 20.08 -2.73
CA GLY A 121 -12.86 21.10 -2.67
C GLY A 121 -12.64 21.80 -4.01
N LEU A 122 -12.58 21.04 -5.10
CA LEU A 122 -12.46 21.59 -6.45
C LEU A 122 -13.68 22.41 -6.86
N SER A 123 -14.90 21.99 -6.47
CA SER A 123 -16.13 22.73 -6.75
C SER A 123 -16.16 24.08 -6.05
N LYS A 124 -15.77 24.14 -4.78
CA LYS A 124 -15.60 25.41 -4.03
C LYS A 124 -14.54 26.31 -4.66
N MET A 125 -13.44 25.72 -5.13
CA MET A 125 -12.38 26.46 -5.82
C MET A 125 -12.91 27.08 -7.13
N LEU A 126 -13.72 26.35 -7.89
CA LEU A 126 -14.36 26.85 -9.11
C LEU A 126 -15.31 28.01 -8.82
N GLU A 127 -16.18 27.86 -7.83
CA GLU A 127 -17.12 28.91 -7.42
C GLU A 127 -16.37 30.21 -7.06
N MET A 128 -15.34 30.11 -6.22
CA MET A 128 -14.50 31.25 -5.84
C MET A 128 -13.82 31.91 -7.05
N ALA A 129 -13.31 31.10 -7.99
CA ALA A 129 -12.68 31.60 -9.20
C ALA A 129 -13.69 32.33 -10.10
N LEU A 130 -14.89 31.79 -10.29
CA LEU A 130 -15.95 32.38 -11.10
C LEU A 130 -16.38 33.75 -10.55
N VAL A 131 -16.64 33.84 -9.24
CA VAL A 131 -17.01 35.10 -8.57
C VAL A 131 -15.89 36.14 -8.71
N SER A 132 -14.64 35.75 -8.44
CA SER A 132 -13.48 36.64 -8.52
C SER A 132 -13.23 37.15 -9.94
N GLU A 133 -13.43 36.30 -10.96
CA GLU A 133 -13.26 36.66 -12.36
C GLU A 133 -14.41 37.52 -12.88
N SER A 134 -15.65 37.32 -12.40
CA SER A 134 -16.79 38.18 -12.75
C SER A 134 -16.62 39.59 -12.21
N ASP A 135 -16.17 39.73 -10.96
CA ASP A 135 -15.94 41.04 -10.32
C ASP A 135 -14.85 41.84 -11.05
N ARG A 136 -13.78 41.15 -11.49
CA ARG A 136 -12.72 41.78 -12.28
C ARG A 136 -13.19 42.23 -13.66
N ASN A 137 -14.03 41.43 -14.32
CA ASN A 137 -14.59 41.78 -15.63
C ASN A 137 -15.56 42.96 -15.54
N PHE A 138 -16.31 43.08 -14.44
CA PHE A 138 -17.14 44.25 -14.16
C PHE A 138 -16.29 45.53 -14.13
N HIS A 139 -15.16 45.54 -13.41
CA HIS A 139 -14.26 46.70 -13.36
C HIS A 139 -13.58 47.03 -14.71
N ASN A 140 -13.26 46.02 -15.54
CA ASN A 140 -12.64 46.23 -16.86
C ASN A 140 -13.64 46.67 -17.95
N SER A 141 -14.92 46.34 -17.80
CA SER A 141 -15.99 46.70 -18.77
C SER A 141 -16.28 48.20 -18.84
N ILE A 142 -15.87 48.96 -17.82
CA ILE A 142 -15.96 50.42 -17.78
C ILE A 142 -14.91 51.08 -18.72
N GLY A 143 -13.93 50.32 -19.25
CA GLY A 143 -12.74 50.89 -19.90
C GLY A 143 -12.41 50.54 -21.36
N SER A 144 -12.92 49.48 -22.01
CA SER A 144 -12.55 49.25 -23.43
C SER A 144 -13.39 48.27 -24.25
N ASN A 145 -13.57 48.62 -25.54
CA ASN A 145 -14.20 47.84 -26.60
C ASN A 145 -13.17 46.90 -27.29
N LYS A 146 -13.12 45.60 -26.97
CA LYS A 146 -12.37 44.59 -27.76
C LYS A 146 -13.04 43.21 -27.75
N LYS A 147 -13.83 42.90 -28.79
CA LYS A 147 -14.56 41.62 -28.95
C LYS A 147 -13.75 40.44 -29.53
N ASN A 148 -12.60 40.67 -30.17
CA ASN A 148 -11.85 39.61 -30.90
C ASN A 148 -10.83 38.80 -30.06
N ASN A 149 -10.62 39.12 -28.77
CA ASN A 149 -9.69 38.39 -27.89
C ASN A 149 -10.37 37.40 -26.92
N ASN A 150 -11.69 37.28 -26.94
CA ASN A 150 -12.46 36.60 -25.89
C ASN A 150 -12.16 35.10 -25.76
N ALA A 151 -12.06 34.34 -26.87
CA ALA A 151 -11.84 32.89 -26.77
C ALA A 151 -10.43 32.51 -26.27
N LYS A 152 -9.40 33.28 -26.65
CA LYS A 152 -8.03 33.08 -26.15
C LYS A 152 -7.90 33.51 -24.70
N HIS A 153 -8.58 34.60 -24.32
CA HIS A 153 -8.64 35.07 -22.94
C HIS A 153 -9.38 34.08 -22.02
N GLN A 154 -10.48 33.49 -22.50
CA GLN A 154 -11.26 32.50 -21.74
C GLN A 154 -10.46 31.23 -21.44
N LYS A 155 -9.58 30.80 -22.36
CA LYS A 155 -8.65 29.69 -22.09
C LYS A 155 -7.58 29.99 -21.03
N LEU A 156 -7.34 31.27 -20.71
CA LEU A 156 -6.38 31.70 -19.69
C LEU A 156 -6.99 31.78 -18.29
N LEU A 157 -8.34 31.88 -18.21
CA LEU A 157 -9.07 31.96 -16.95
C LEU A 157 -8.80 30.75 -16.06
N LEU A 158 -8.72 31.00 -14.76
CA LEU A 158 -8.53 29.96 -13.76
C LEU A 158 -9.78 29.11 -13.63
N SER A 159 -10.98 29.71 -13.69
CA SER A 159 -12.26 28.97 -13.69
C SER A 159 -12.31 27.88 -14.76
N THR A 160 -11.99 28.23 -16.02
CA THR A 160 -11.94 27.28 -17.13
C THR A 160 -10.88 26.18 -16.94
N LYS A 161 -9.77 26.48 -16.25
CA LYS A 161 -8.76 25.46 -15.91
C LYS A 161 -9.25 24.54 -14.78
N ILE A 162 -9.96 25.07 -13.78
CA ILE A 162 -10.53 24.28 -12.68
C ILE A 162 -11.66 23.37 -13.20
N GLU A 163 -12.52 23.85 -14.11
CA GLU A 163 -13.56 23.02 -14.74
C GLU A 163 -12.96 21.79 -15.43
N ARG A 164 -11.90 21.98 -16.22
CA ARG A 164 -11.17 20.86 -16.84
C ARG A 164 -10.56 19.94 -15.79
N ARG A 165 -9.99 20.50 -14.72
CA ARG A 165 -9.43 19.73 -13.61
C ARG A 165 -10.50 18.85 -12.97
N ILE A 166 -11.69 19.38 -12.68
CA ILE A 166 -12.83 18.62 -12.15
C ILE A 166 -13.18 17.44 -13.07
N GLN A 167 -13.28 17.68 -14.38
CA GLN A 167 -13.58 16.62 -15.35
C GLN A 167 -12.53 15.52 -15.37
N GLN A 168 -11.24 15.89 -15.40
CA GLN A 168 -10.14 14.93 -15.40
C GLN A 168 -10.04 14.16 -14.08
N THR A 169 -10.19 14.85 -12.94
CA THR A 169 -10.20 14.24 -11.61
C THR A 169 -11.33 13.24 -11.47
N ALA A 170 -12.55 13.56 -11.93
CA ALA A 170 -13.68 12.65 -11.89
C ALA A 170 -13.42 11.37 -12.69
N ALA A 171 -12.89 11.49 -13.91
CA ALA A 171 -12.58 10.34 -14.77
C ALA A 171 -11.51 9.43 -14.16
N CYS A 172 -10.43 10.01 -13.61
CA CYS A 172 -9.37 9.23 -12.96
C CYS A 172 -9.86 8.52 -11.69
N ILE A 173 -10.66 9.20 -10.85
CA ILE A 173 -11.21 8.63 -9.62
C ILE A 173 -12.14 7.46 -9.91
N GLU A 174 -13.05 7.60 -10.88
CA GLU A 174 -13.99 6.54 -11.27
C GLU A 174 -13.23 5.28 -11.71
N HIS A 175 -12.21 5.47 -12.55
CA HIS A 175 -11.32 4.39 -12.99
C HIS A 175 -10.58 3.72 -11.83
N ASP A 176 -9.92 4.51 -10.96
CA ASP A 176 -9.13 3.99 -9.84
C ASP A 176 -10.01 3.31 -8.76
N GLU A 177 -11.27 3.73 -8.60
CA GLU A 177 -12.24 3.08 -7.71
C GLU A 177 -12.53 1.64 -8.17
N ASP A 178 -12.66 1.42 -9.48
CA ASP A 178 -12.89 0.08 -10.03
C ASP A 178 -11.65 -0.83 -9.91
N ILE A 179 -10.44 -0.25 -10.01
CA ILE A 179 -9.20 -0.96 -9.69
C ILE A 179 -9.16 -1.36 -8.21
N LEU A 180 -9.53 -0.45 -7.30
CA LEU A 180 -9.54 -0.74 -5.86
C LEU A 180 -10.53 -1.86 -5.52
N LYS A 181 -11.70 -1.89 -6.16
CA LYS A 181 -12.67 -2.98 -6.01
C LYS A 181 -12.08 -4.33 -6.41
N GLN A 182 -11.31 -4.37 -7.49
CA GLN A 182 -10.65 -5.60 -7.95
C GLN A 182 -9.57 -6.06 -6.96
N LEU A 183 -8.72 -5.14 -6.50
CA LEU A 183 -7.66 -5.43 -5.54
C LEU A 183 -8.17 -5.91 -4.18
N LEU A 184 -9.34 -5.42 -3.72
CA LEU A 184 -9.90 -5.78 -2.41
C LEU A 184 -10.97 -6.88 -2.48
N GLY A 185 -11.46 -7.23 -3.67
CA GLY A 185 -12.70 -7.99 -3.85
C GLY A 185 -12.59 -9.51 -3.66
N ASN A 186 -11.46 -10.11 -4.02
CA ASN A 186 -11.30 -11.58 -4.09
C ASN A 186 -10.27 -12.11 -3.07
N PHE A 187 -10.33 -11.64 -1.83
CA PHE A 187 -9.32 -12.03 -0.86
C PHE A 187 -9.60 -13.40 -0.22
N SER A 188 -8.95 -14.44 -0.74
CA SER A 188 -8.99 -15.79 -0.17
C SER A 188 -7.79 -16.06 0.74
N TYR A 189 -8.04 -16.60 1.94
CA TYR A 189 -7.01 -16.86 2.93
C TYR A 189 -7.29 -18.14 3.74
N VAL A 190 -6.27 -18.62 4.44
CA VAL A 190 -6.31 -19.75 5.36
C VAL A 190 -6.14 -19.22 6.78
N LEU A 191 -6.92 -19.74 7.74
CA LEU A 191 -6.72 -19.44 9.16
C LEU A 191 -5.67 -20.36 9.76
N ALA A 192 -4.69 -19.81 10.47
CA ALA A 192 -3.78 -20.61 11.28
C ALA A 192 -4.57 -21.36 12.38
N LEU A 193 -4.24 -22.64 12.58
CA LEU A 193 -4.79 -23.41 13.69
C LEU A 193 -4.14 -22.93 15.01
N PRO A 194 -4.90 -22.79 16.11
CA PRO A 194 -4.31 -22.57 17.42
C PRO A 194 -3.53 -23.84 17.81
N ASP A 195 -2.27 -23.68 18.15
CA ASP A 195 -1.52 -24.75 18.81
C ASP A 195 -2.23 -25.07 20.12
N LYS A 196 -2.65 -26.33 20.31
CA LYS A 196 -3.12 -26.78 21.63
C LYS A 196 -1.96 -26.56 22.61
N PRO A 197 -2.15 -25.84 23.72
CA PRO A 197 -1.16 -25.88 24.79
C PRO A 197 -1.07 -27.35 25.25
N TYR A 198 0.15 -27.87 25.33
CA TYR A 198 0.40 -29.19 25.89
C TYR A 198 0.18 -29.10 27.42
N ASN A 199 -1.07 -29.15 27.86
CA ASN A 199 -1.45 -29.34 29.26
C ASN A 199 -1.97 -30.77 29.41
N ASN A 200 -1.07 -31.71 29.69
CA ASN A 200 -1.43 -32.93 30.39
C ASN A 200 -1.39 -32.64 31.90
N GLU A 201 -2.36 -31.89 32.40
CA GLU A 201 -2.83 -32.05 33.79
C GLU A 201 -4.35 -31.90 33.77
N ILE A 202 -5.02 -33.03 34.02
CA ILE A 202 -6.45 -33.06 34.32
C ILE A 202 -6.58 -32.39 35.68
N VAL A 203 -7.01 -31.13 35.69
CA VAL A 203 -7.52 -30.49 36.90
C VAL A 203 -9.03 -30.47 36.75
N GLU A 204 -9.70 -31.31 37.54
CA GLU A 204 -11.15 -31.29 37.67
C GLU A 204 -11.62 -29.92 38.17
N PRO A 205 -12.74 -29.38 37.64
CA PRO A 205 -13.24 -28.09 38.09
C PRO A 205 -13.86 -28.24 39.48
N GLN A 206 -13.22 -27.63 40.49
CA GLN A 206 -13.91 -27.33 41.74
C GLN A 206 -14.75 -26.07 41.53
N GLU A 207 -16.06 -26.22 41.68
CA GLU A 207 -17.00 -25.13 41.92
C GLU A 207 -16.63 -24.49 43.25
N ASP A 208 -16.26 -23.20 43.25
CA ASP A 208 -16.49 -22.23 44.33
C ASP A 208 -15.76 -20.91 43.99
N ASP A 209 -16.47 -19.95 43.40
CA ASP A 209 -16.63 -18.57 43.91
C ASP A 209 -17.30 -17.69 42.85
N VAL A 210 -18.63 -17.74 42.84
CA VAL A 210 -19.47 -16.71 42.25
C VAL A 210 -19.48 -15.55 43.24
N ASN A 211 -18.61 -14.57 43.07
CA ASN A 211 -18.82 -13.14 43.43
C ASN A 211 -17.52 -12.33 43.29
N ASP A 212 -17.18 -11.89 42.07
CA ASP A 212 -16.51 -10.59 41.87
C ASP A 212 -16.60 -10.11 40.41
N ILE A 213 -17.82 -10.15 39.84
CA ILE A 213 -18.12 -9.51 38.55
C ILE A 213 -18.63 -8.10 38.84
N LYS A 214 -17.72 -7.17 39.15
CA LYS A 214 -17.89 -5.70 38.99
C LYS A 214 -16.65 -4.96 39.50
N ARG A 215 -15.63 -4.87 38.64
CA ARG A 215 -14.72 -3.73 38.44
C ARG A 215 -13.51 -4.21 37.65
N ASN A 216 -13.55 -3.95 36.35
CA ASN A 216 -12.45 -3.49 35.50
C ASN A 216 -12.86 -3.75 34.05
N ASN A 217 -13.59 -2.78 33.49
CA ASN A 217 -13.62 -2.62 32.04
C ASN A 217 -12.30 -1.97 31.64
N ASP A 218 -11.21 -2.74 31.70
CA ASP A 218 -9.97 -2.35 31.05
C ASP A 218 -10.16 -2.60 29.56
N VAL A 219 -10.17 -1.50 28.81
CA VAL A 219 -10.22 -1.47 27.36
C VAL A 219 -8.94 -2.15 26.86
N ILE A 220 -9.03 -3.40 26.44
CA ILE A 220 -7.95 -4.09 25.72
C ILE A 220 -7.73 -3.32 24.43
N GLN A 221 -6.63 -2.57 24.37
CA GLN A 221 -6.21 -1.81 23.21
C GLN A 221 -5.20 -2.64 22.41
N GLU A 222 -5.68 -3.23 21.33
CA GLU A 222 -4.85 -3.87 20.30
C GLU A 222 -3.80 -2.88 19.77
N GLY A 223 -2.53 -3.31 19.71
CA GLY A 223 -1.42 -2.55 19.11
C GLY A 223 -0.59 -1.69 20.07
N ARG A 224 -0.82 -1.76 21.39
CA ARG A 224 0.07 -1.14 22.38
C ARG A 224 1.24 -2.04 22.73
N SER A 225 2.38 -1.42 23.00
CA SER A 225 3.50 -2.08 23.65
C SER A 225 3.02 -2.78 24.92
N THR A 226 3.32 -4.07 25.03
CA THR A 226 2.94 -4.93 26.15
C THR A 226 3.90 -4.80 27.32
N LEU A 227 5.11 -4.27 27.08
CA LEU A 227 6.12 -4.08 28.11
C LEU A 227 5.89 -2.83 28.98
N PHE A 228 5.09 -1.86 28.52
CA PHE A 228 4.78 -0.64 29.29
C PHE A 228 3.37 -0.09 28.98
N HIS A 229 2.44 -0.30 29.91
CA HIS A 229 1.21 0.50 29.99
C HIS A 229 1.54 1.88 30.55
N LEU A 230 1.87 2.85 29.69
CA LEU A 230 1.76 4.26 30.06
C LEU A 230 0.26 4.61 30.14
N SER A 231 -0.33 4.39 31.30
CA SER A 231 -1.70 4.78 31.64
C SER A 231 -1.81 6.29 31.90
N ASP A 232 -1.29 7.12 30.98
CA ASP A 232 -1.63 8.55 30.95
C ASP A 232 -2.79 8.78 29.97
N PRO A 233 -4.02 9.06 30.46
CA PRO A 233 -5.19 9.30 29.62
C PRO A 233 -5.07 10.55 28.73
N ARG A 234 -4.01 11.36 28.89
CA ARG A 234 -3.72 12.53 28.03
C ARG A 234 -2.91 12.17 26.78
N VAL A 235 -2.27 10.99 26.74
CA VAL A 235 -1.54 10.50 25.57
C VAL A 235 -2.52 9.77 24.66
N LYS A 236 -3.10 10.50 23.71
CA LYS A 236 -3.96 9.93 22.67
C LYS A 236 -3.09 9.25 21.61
N VAL A 237 -2.64 8.03 21.89
CA VAL A 237 -1.97 7.19 20.87
C VAL A 237 -3.00 6.90 19.77
N MET A 238 -2.75 7.39 18.55
CA MET A 238 -3.62 7.11 17.40
C MET A 238 -3.51 5.63 17.03
N ASN A 239 -4.64 4.98 16.75
CA ASN A 239 -4.67 3.60 16.26
C ASN A 239 -4.23 3.59 14.79
N GLU A 240 -2.92 3.37 14.54
CA GLU A 240 -2.35 3.37 13.19
C GLU A 240 -2.76 2.16 12.34
N SER A 241 -3.33 1.10 12.94
CA SER A 241 -3.94 0.01 12.16
C SER A 241 -5.02 0.56 11.21
N ASP A 242 -5.73 1.63 11.57
CA ASP A 242 -6.67 2.30 10.67
C ASP A 242 -5.97 3.13 9.57
N SER A 243 -4.75 3.63 9.80
CA SER A 243 -4.01 4.48 8.83
C SER A 243 -3.43 3.68 7.66
N TYR A 244 -2.84 2.52 7.94
CA TYR A 244 -2.34 1.59 6.92
C TYR A 244 -3.44 0.79 6.24
N ASN A 245 -4.68 0.89 6.73
CA ASN A 245 -5.89 0.36 6.09
C ASN A 245 -6.58 1.38 5.17
N SER A 246 -5.80 2.15 4.40
CA SER A 246 -6.29 3.16 3.47
C SER A 246 -5.86 2.88 2.04
N ALA A 247 -6.71 3.24 1.07
CA ALA A 247 -6.39 3.10 -0.35
C ALA A 247 -5.17 3.93 -0.76
N THR A 248 -4.98 5.10 -0.16
CA THR A 248 -3.82 5.96 -0.41
C THR A 248 -2.50 5.26 -0.08
N GLN A 249 -2.44 4.48 1.00
CA GLN A 249 -1.27 3.66 1.32
C GLN A 249 -1.09 2.50 0.33
N ILE A 250 -2.19 1.86 -0.10
CA ILE A 250 -2.15 0.82 -1.14
C ILE A 250 -1.59 1.40 -2.44
N TRP A 251 -2.02 2.58 -2.87
CA TRP A 251 -1.50 3.24 -4.07
C TRP A 251 -0.03 3.56 -3.97
N ALA A 252 0.42 4.14 -2.85
CA ALA A 252 1.83 4.45 -2.65
C ALA A 252 2.71 3.20 -2.71
N HIS A 253 2.30 2.11 -2.05
CA HIS A 253 3.04 0.85 -2.07
C HIS A 253 2.97 0.18 -3.45
N LEU A 254 1.82 0.22 -4.14
CA LEU A 254 1.67 -0.40 -5.46
C LEU A 254 2.59 0.25 -6.49
N VAL A 255 2.73 1.59 -6.49
CA VAL A 255 3.68 2.31 -7.35
C VAL A 255 5.12 1.86 -7.07
N ARG A 256 5.51 1.87 -5.79
CA ARG A 256 6.87 1.46 -5.39
C ARG A 256 7.17 0.00 -5.75
N ASP A 257 6.23 -0.90 -5.47
CA ASP A 257 6.46 -2.34 -5.47
C ASP A 257 6.17 -3.02 -6.81
N TRP A 258 5.28 -2.48 -7.64
CA TRP A 258 4.77 -3.19 -8.82
C TRP A 258 4.65 -2.35 -10.08
N THR A 259 5.24 -1.15 -10.13
CA THR A 259 5.32 -0.36 -11.36
C THR A 259 6.77 -0.07 -11.76
N THR A 260 6.98 0.34 -13.02
CA THR A 260 8.31 0.70 -13.54
C THR A 260 8.84 1.98 -12.86
N GLU A 261 7.96 2.88 -12.44
CA GLU A 261 8.31 4.12 -11.72
C GLU A 261 8.99 3.84 -10.38
N GLY A 262 8.62 2.74 -9.71
CA GLY A 262 9.25 2.28 -8.49
C GLY A 262 10.57 1.54 -8.69
N GLN A 263 10.94 1.16 -9.93
CA GLN A 263 12.03 0.23 -10.20
C GLN A 263 13.37 0.69 -9.63
N LYS A 264 13.73 1.97 -9.80
CA LYS A 264 15.02 2.45 -9.30
C LYS A 264 15.07 2.51 -7.77
N ILE A 265 13.96 2.83 -7.12
CA ILE A 265 13.85 2.76 -5.65
C ILE A 265 14.13 1.31 -5.20
N ARG A 266 13.50 0.34 -5.86
CA ARG A 266 13.73 -1.08 -5.59
C ARG A 266 15.18 -1.50 -5.85
N HIS A 267 15.80 -1.05 -6.94
CA HIS A 267 17.21 -1.37 -7.19
C HIS A 267 18.16 -0.81 -6.11
N VAL A 268 17.85 0.35 -5.51
CA VAL A 268 18.71 0.93 -4.46
C VAL A 268 18.45 0.29 -3.09
N ILE A 269 17.22 -0.11 -2.80
CA ILE A 269 16.82 -0.64 -1.48
C ILE A 269 16.83 -2.16 -1.47
N TYR A 270 16.12 -2.80 -2.39
CA TYR A 270 15.89 -4.25 -2.39
C TYR A 270 17.12 -5.02 -2.86
N ASP A 271 17.84 -4.54 -3.87
CA ASP A 271 19.07 -5.21 -4.32
C ASP A 271 20.13 -5.23 -3.21
N TRP A 272 20.22 -4.17 -2.41
CA TRP A 272 21.11 -4.17 -1.24
C TRP A 272 20.75 -5.25 -0.22
N CYS A 273 19.46 -5.47 0.04
CA CYS A 273 19.03 -6.58 0.90
C CYS A 273 19.47 -7.92 0.32
N TYR A 274 19.39 -8.11 -1.00
CA TYR A 274 19.85 -9.32 -1.68
C TYR A 274 21.36 -9.51 -1.53
N ASP A 275 22.14 -8.46 -1.76
CA ASP A 275 23.59 -8.52 -1.60
C ASP A 275 23.97 -8.93 -0.18
N GLN A 276 23.29 -8.38 0.84
CA GLN A 276 23.55 -8.78 2.23
C GLN A 276 23.09 -10.21 2.53
N MET A 277 21.98 -10.66 1.94
CA MET A 277 21.51 -12.03 2.04
C MET A 277 22.51 -13.02 1.42
N GLU A 278 23.14 -12.70 0.28
CA GLU A 278 24.16 -13.55 -0.35
C GLU A 278 25.46 -13.63 0.46
N ILE A 279 25.81 -12.56 1.18
CA ILE A 279 27.03 -12.50 2.00
C ILE A 279 26.83 -13.21 3.35
N TYR A 280 25.70 -12.97 4.02
CA TYR A 280 25.52 -13.33 5.43
C TYR A 280 24.54 -14.48 5.68
N SER A 281 23.70 -14.85 4.72
CA SER A 281 22.82 -16.01 4.81
C SER A 281 23.35 -17.18 3.98
N SER A 282 22.82 -18.38 4.20
CA SER A 282 23.19 -19.52 3.35
C SER A 282 22.62 -19.31 1.94
N LYS A 283 23.30 -19.86 0.93
CA LYS A 283 22.83 -19.83 -0.48
C LYS A 283 21.43 -20.44 -0.60
N SER A 284 20.78 -20.27 -1.76
CA SER A 284 19.45 -20.81 -2.16
C SER A 284 18.94 -21.96 -1.27
N GLY A 285 17.79 -21.76 -0.62
CA GLY A 285 17.19 -22.70 0.32
C GLY A 285 17.15 -22.22 1.77
N SER A 286 17.67 -21.02 2.09
CA SER A 286 17.51 -20.43 3.42
C SER A 286 16.08 -19.97 3.71
N SER A 287 15.66 -20.12 4.96
CA SER A 287 14.38 -19.61 5.46
C SER A 287 14.50 -18.12 5.81
N VAL A 288 13.67 -17.28 5.21
CA VAL A 288 13.73 -15.82 5.33
C VAL A 288 12.39 -15.27 5.77
N LEU A 289 12.40 -14.37 6.76
CA LEU A 289 11.23 -13.62 7.16
C LEU A 289 11.37 -12.17 6.71
N VAL A 290 10.40 -11.66 5.95
CA VAL A 290 10.29 -10.24 5.61
C VAL A 290 9.18 -9.62 6.46
N LEU A 291 9.56 -8.79 7.45
CA LEU A 291 8.62 -8.09 8.33
C LEU A 291 8.16 -6.78 7.68
N GLY A 292 6.87 -6.46 7.80
CA GLY A 292 6.28 -5.28 7.16
C GLY A 292 6.34 -5.38 5.64
N ALA A 293 5.94 -6.53 5.09
CA ALA A 293 6.17 -6.88 3.70
C ALA A 293 5.39 -6.01 2.68
N GLY A 294 4.41 -5.22 3.12
CA GLY A 294 3.74 -4.26 2.26
C GLY A 294 2.96 -4.92 1.12
N MET A 295 3.30 -4.62 -0.14
CA MET A 295 2.70 -5.29 -1.29
C MET A 295 3.45 -6.57 -1.69
N GLY A 296 4.41 -7.02 -0.87
CA GLY A 296 5.07 -8.31 -0.98
C GLY A 296 6.17 -8.40 -2.05
N ARG A 297 6.56 -7.31 -2.70
CA ARG A 297 7.55 -7.34 -3.79
C ARG A 297 8.93 -7.83 -3.35
N LEU A 298 9.46 -7.29 -2.25
CA LEU A 298 10.76 -7.72 -1.72
C LEU A 298 10.76 -9.24 -1.42
N ALA A 299 9.68 -9.73 -0.81
CA ALA A 299 9.51 -11.15 -0.50
C ALA A 299 9.37 -12.01 -1.77
N TYR A 300 8.62 -11.53 -2.77
CA TYR A 300 8.51 -12.17 -4.06
C TYR A 300 9.87 -12.31 -4.75
N ASP A 301 10.61 -11.21 -4.87
CA ASP A 301 11.92 -11.18 -5.52
C ASP A 301 12.97 -12.06 -4.80
N LEU A 302 12.90 -12.18 -3.47
CA LEU A 302 13.69 -13.16 -2.70
C LEU A 302 13.27 -14.59 -3.05
N SER A 303 11.97 -14.88 -3.10
CA SER A 303 11.48 -16.22 -3.42
C SER A 303 11.96 -16.67 -4.81
N GLN A 304 11.94 -15.76 -5.80
CA GLN A 304 12.43 -15.98 -7.16
C GLN A 304 13.94 -16.31 -7.22
N ARG A 305 14.71 -15.92 -6.19
CA ARG A 305 16.14 -16.24 -6.05
C ARG A 305 16.40 -17.55 -5.31
N GLY A 306 15.35 -18.31 -4.97
CA GLY A 306 15.44 -19.62 -4.36
C GLY A 306 15.41 -19.63 -2.83
N TYR A 307 14.99 -18.54 -2.18
CA TYR A 307 14.78 -18.50 -0.73
C TYR A 307 13.38 -19.04 -0.35
N HIS A 308 13.26 -19.60 0.85
CA HIS A 308 11.96 -19.94 1.44
C HIS A 308 11.48 -18.75 2.29
N VAL A 309 10.60 -17.95 1.72
CA VAL A 309 10.23 -16.65 2.26
C VAL A 309 8.85 -16.69 2.92
N GLU A 310 8.79 -16.24 4.17
CA GLU A 310 7.56 -15.82 4.82
C GLU A 310 7.50 -14.28 4.81
N ALA A 311 6.47 -13.71 4.18
CA ALA A 311 6.15 -12.30 4.29
C ALA A 311 5.20 -12.09 5.48
N ASN A 312 5.42 -11.08 6.31
CA ASN A 312 4.50 -10.70 7.38
C ASN A 312 3.97 -9.27 7.18
N GLU A 313 2.67 -9.08 7.34
CA GLU A 313 2.01 -7.78 7.26
C GLU A 313 0.86 -7.68 8.27
N LEU A 314 0.70 -6.51 8.88
CA LEU A 314 -0.37 -6.27 9.85
C LEU A 314 -1.67 -5.84 9.15
N SER A 315 -1.57 -5.02 8.09
CA SER A 315 -2.72 -4.41 7.41
C SER A 315 -3.49 -5.41 6.53
N PRO A 316 -4.76 -5.73 6.85
CA PRO A 316 -5.53 -6.67 6.05
C PRO A 316 -5.88 -6.15 4.65
N SER A 317 -6.06 -4.84 4.48
CA SER A 317 -6.34 -4.25 3.15
C SER A 317 -5.10 -4.25 2.26
N MET A 318 -3.91 -4.03 2.84
CA MET A 318 -2.65 -4.17 2.12
C MET A 318 -2.39 -5.62 1.72
N ALA A 319 -2.63 -6.57 2.63
CA ALA A 319 -2.55 -7.99 2.33
C ALA A 319 -3.54 -8.44 1.24
N ALA A 320 -4.78 -7.91 1.24
CA ALA A 320 -5.75 -8.18 0.18
C ALA A 320 -5.25 -7.72 -1.19
N ALA A 321 -4.78 -6.47 -1.28
CA ALA A 321 -4.22 -5.92 -2.51
C ALA A 321 -2.97 -6.70 -2.96
N ALA A 322 -2.06 -7.05 -2.03
CA ALA A 322 -0.90 -7.89 -2.31
C ALA A 322 -1.30 -9.27 -2.87
N SER A 323 -2.35 -9.89 -2.31
CA SER A 323 -2.88 -11.18 -2.78
C SER A 323 -3.30 -11.12 -4.23
N SER A 324 -4.07 -10.09 -4.63
CA SER A 324 -4.54 -9.97 -6.01
C SER A 324 -3.39 -9.80 -7.01
N ILE A 325 -2.28 -9.17 -6.63
CA ILE A 325 -1.09 -9.06 -7.47
C ILE A 325 -0.29 -10.37 -7.48
N LEU A 326 0.07 -10.90 -6.31
CA LEU A 326 0.91 -12.10 -6.16
C LEU A 326 0.26 -13.37 -6.73
N ARG A 327 -1.07 -13.40 -6.84
CA ARG A 327 -1.82 -14.48 -7.50
C ARG A 327 -2.13 -14.21 -8.97
N ASN A 328 -1.61 -13.12 -9.52
CA ASN A 328 -1.81 -12.71 -10.91
C ASN A 328 -3.30 -12.54 -11.27
N GLU A 329 -4.13 -12.11 -10.30
CA GLU A 329 -5.58 -11.94 -10.46
C GLU A 329 -5.94 -10.55 -10.99
N THR A 330 -5.18 -9.52 -10.60
CA THR A 330 -5.42 -8.13 -10.98
C THR A 330 -4.20 -7.52 -11.66
N LYS A 331 -4.45 -6.83 -12.77
CA LYS A 331 -3.49 -6.02 -13.53
C LYS A 331 -4.24 -4.81 -14.08
N GLY A 332 -3.54 -3.71 -14.27
CA GLY A 332 -4.21 -2.52 -14.77
C GLY A 332 -3.34 -1.28 -14.81
N ILE A 333 -4.04 -0.16 -15.00
CA ILE A 333 -3.49 1.18 -14.99
C ILE A 333 -4.15 1.94 -13.84
N LEU A 334 -3.39 2.76 -13.13
CA LEU A 334 -3.80 3.53 -11.95
C LEU A 334 -3.36 4.99 -12.13
N HIS A 335 -4.08 5.96 -11.56
CA HIS A 335 -3.71 7.38 -11.49
C HIS A 335 -3.33 7.80 -10.06
N PRO A 336 -2.15 7.37 -9.58
CA PRO A 336 -1.82 7.34 -8.14
C PRO A 336 -1.70 8.73 -7.50
N TYR A 337 -1.66 9.78 -8.31
CA TYR A 337 -1.42 11.16 -7.89
C TYR A 337 -2.68 12.02 -7.92
N VAL A 338 -3.82 11.48 -8.39
CA VAL A 338 -5.04 12.28 -8.62
C VAL A 338 -5.56 12.90 -7.33
N LEU A 339 -5.48 12.17 -6.21
CA LEU A 339 -5.92 12.59 -4.88
C LEU A 339 -4.83 13.22 -4.01
N ASP A 340 -3.58 13.31 -4.48
CA ASP A 340 -2.51 13.95 -3.73
C ASP A 340 -2.92 15.37 -3.32
N ALA A 341 -2.54 15.81 -2.12
CA ALA A 341 -2.79 17.18 -1.71
C ALA A 341 -2.26 18.18 -2.78
N MET A 342 -3.04 19.22 -3.07
CA MET A 342 -2.65 20.28 -4.00
C MET A 342 -1.62 21.22 -3.37
N SER A 343 -0.48 20.68 -2.95
CA SER A 343 0.62 21.39 -2.29
C SER A 343 1.84 21.34 -3.19
N ASN A 344 2.52 22.48 -3.35
CA ASN A 344 3.78 22.59 -4.08
C ASN A 344 3.73 22.14 -5.56
N GLU A 345 2.55 21.96 -6.16
CA GLU A 345 2.41 21.42 -7.52
C GLU A 345 2.95 22.37 -8.60
N VAL A 346 3.91 21.89 -9.41
CA VAL A 346 4.58 22.66 -10.47
C VAL A 346 3.89 22.49 -11.83
N ASP A 347 3.42 21.27 -12.12
CA ASP A 347 2.79 20.91 -13.41
C ASP A 347 1.48 20.16 -13.20
N SER A 348 0.37 20.85 -13.47
CA SER A 348 -0.97 20.31 -13.26
C SER A 348 -1.34 19.13 -14.15
N LYS A 349 -0.60 18.88 -15.24
CA LYS A 349 -0.87 17.74 -16.11
C LYS A 349 -0.43 16.42 -15.47
N ARG A 350 0.59 16.47 -14.61
CA ARG A 350 1.21 15.27 -14.03
C ARG A 350 0.40 14.61 -12.94
N ARG A 351 -0.50 15.36 -12.30
CA ARG A 351 -1.52 14.84 -11.39
C ARG A 351 -2.35 13.72 -12.01
N PHE A 352 -2.56 13.78 -13.32
CA PHE A 352 -3.32 12.80 -14.09
C PHE A 352 -2.42 11.77 -14.80
N GLY A 353 -1.13 11.74 -14.45
CA GLY A 353 -0.22 10.72 -14.92
C GLY A 353 -0.69 9.34 -14.47
N SER A 354 -0.63 8.37 -15.36
CA SER A 354 -1.02 7.00 -15.09
C SER A 354 0.20 6.08 -15.05
N VAL A 355 0.10 5.00 -14.28
CA VAL A 355 1.13 3.98 -14.11
C VAL A 355 0.53 2.60 -14.35
N SER A 356 1.30 1.67 -14.93
CA SER A 356 0.86 0.30 -15.20
C SER A 356 1.43 -0.68 -14.18
N PHE A 357 0.62 -1.66 -13.76
CA PHE A 357 1.03 -2.72 -12.85
C PHE A 357 0.41 -4.09 -13.22
N PRO A 358 1.03 -5.22 -12.86
CA PRO A 358 2.43 -5.31 -12.40
C PRO A 358 3.43 -5.04 -13.55
N ASP A 359 4.61 -4.55 -13.22
CA ASP A 359 5.70 -4.27 -14.17
C ASP A 359 6.55 -5.50 -14.52
N THR A 360 6.25 -6.64 -13.90
CA THR A 360 6.84 -7.93 -14.19
C THR A 360 5.75 -8.98 -14.36
N SER A 361 6.03 -9.98 -15.19
CA SER A 361 5.17 -11.17 -15.27
C SER A 361 5.32 -11.97 -13.98
N ILE A 362 4.21 -12.18 -13.27
CA ILE A 362 4.16 -13.05 -12.11
C ILE A 362 4.16 -14.49 -12.63
N ASN A 363 5.35 -15.02 -12.89
CA ASN A 363 5.51 -16.43 -13.24
C ASN A 363 5.10 -17.26 -12.01
N GLY A 364 4.26 -18.27 -12.21
CA GLY A 364 3.95 -19.23 -11.14
C GLY A 364 5.25 -19.85 -10.60
N ILE A 365 5.25 -20.29 -9.35
CA ILE A 365 6.41 -20.83 -8.59
C ILE A 365 7.03 -22.09 -9.25
N PHE A 366 6.61 -22.47 -10.45
CA PHE A 366 6.92 -23.72 -11.12
C PHE A 366 8.38 -23.96 -11.47
N ASP A 367 9.20 -22.91 -11.59
CA ASP A 367 10.62 -23.03 -11.99
C ASP A 367 11.60 -22.58 -10.90
N VAL A 368 11.10 -22.32 -9.70
CA VAL A 368 11.84 -21.66 -8.63
C VAL A 368 12.01 -22.62 -7.46
N ARG A 369 13.26 -22.84 -7.01
CA ARG A 369 13.58 -23.67 -5.83
C ARG A 369 13.08 -23.08 -4.50
N GLY A 370 12.65 -21.81 -4.53
CA GLY A 370 12.15 -21.06 -3.39
C GLY A 370 10.64 -21.16 -3.22
N SER A 371 10.14 -20.61 -2.13
CA SER A 371 8.70 -20.58 -1.83
C SER A 371 8.34 -19.23 -1.22
N LEU A 372 7.09 -18.82 -1.39
CA LEU A 372 6.56 -17.61 -0.75
C LEU A 372 5.27 -17.96 -0.02
N SER A 373 5.18 -17.61 1.26
CA SER A 373 3.94 -17.53 2.03
C SER A 373 3.74 -16.10 2.54
N TYR A 374 2.49 -15.74 2.83
CA TYR A 374 2.13 -14.40 3.28
C TYR A 374 1.26 -14.47 4.54
N THR A 375 1.83 -14.10 5.68
CA THR A 375 1.19 -14.14 6.99
C THR A 375 0.61 -12.77 7.35
N VAL A 376 -0.69 -12.72 7.63
CA VAL A 376 -1.40 -11.51 8.05
C VAL A 376 -1.62 -11.54 9.57
N GLY A 377 -1.11 -10.52 10.26
CA GLY A 377 -1.23 -10.36 11.71
C GLY A 377 -0.03 -9.63 12.32
N SER A 378 -0.21 -9.19 13.57
CA SER A 378 0.90 -8.60 14.34
C SER A 378 2.00 -9.63 14.56
N PHE A 379 3.26 -9.22 14.40
CA PHE A 379 4.40 -10.08 14.74
C PHE A 379 4.84 -9.96 16.22
N VAL A 380 4.34 -8.97 16.95
CA VAL A 380 4.58 -8.73 18.38
C VAL A 380 3.27 -8.76 19.18
N GLY A 381 3.28 -9.16 20.46
CA GLY A 381 2.13 -9.08 21.36
C GLY A 381 2.07 -10.13 22.47
N GLU A 382 1.19 -9.92 23.45
CA GLU A 382 1.08 -10.70 24.71
C GLU A 382 0.70 -12.17 24.51
N ASN A 383 -0.04 -12.48 23.43
CA ASN A 383 -0.43 -13.85 23.10
C ASN A 383 0.59 -14.58 22.22
N ASP A 384 1.68 -13.90 21.80
CA ASP A 384 2.78 -14.43 20.99
C ASP A 384 2.32 -15.29 19.78
N ASP A 385 1.18 -14.94 19.17
CA ASP A 385 0.57 -15.73 18.08
C ASP A 385 1.49 -15.83 16.84
N TYR A 386 2.39 -14.86 16.67
CA TYR A 386 3.42 -14.92 15.63
C TYR A 386 4.61 -15.77 16.08
N TYR A 387 5.21 -15.48 17.23
CA TYR A 387 6.29 -16.26 17.82
C TYR A 387 5.75 -17.52 18.53
N GLN A 388 5.24 -18.46 17.74
CA GLN A 388 4.91 -19.79 18.22
C GLN A 388 6.19 -20.63 18.34
N ARG A 389 6.19 -21.66 19.20
CA ARG A 389 7.34 -22.58 19.35
C ARG A 389 7.84 -23.15 18.02
N GLN A 390 6.94 -23.29 17.03
CA GLN A 390 7.28 -23.78 15.70
C GLN A 390 8.13 -22.80 14.88
N ARG A 391 7.99 -21.49 15.12
CA ARG A 391 8.77 -20.42 14.47
C ARG A 391 10.02 -20.04 15.27
N ALA A 392 10.14 -20.50 16.52
CA ALA A 392 11.29 -20.19 17.36
C ALA A 392 12.59 -20.75 16.77
N GLY A 393 13.58 -19.87 16.54
CA GLY A 393 14.83 -20.25 15.91
C GLY A 393 14.69 -20.82 14.50
N HIS A 394 13.61 -20.49 13.78
CA HIS A 394 13.33 -21.09 12.47
C HIS A 394 14.08 -20.39 11.33
N PHE A 395 14.22 -19.07 11.40
CA PHE A 395 14.66 -18.27 10.26
C PHE A 395 16.19 -18.13 10.21
N ASP A 396 16.77 -18.33 9.01
CA ASP A 396 18.16 -18.01 8.71
C ASP A 396 18.37 -16.50 8.61
N ALA A 397 17.35 -15.76 8.14
CA ALA A 397 17.40 -14.32 8.04
C ALA A 397 16.06 -13.65 8.36
N VAL A 398 16.12 -12.46 8.94
CA VAL A 398 15.01 -11.53 9.06
C VAL A 398 15.40 -10.26 8.32
N VAL A 399 14.54 -9.81 7.42
CA VAL A 399 14.71 -8.59 6.63
C VAL A 399 13.64 -7.57 7.03
N THR A 400 14.08 -6.39 7.44
CA THR A 400 13.21 -5.24 7.75
C THR A 400 13.47 -4.13 6.74
N CYS A 401 12.43 -3.70 6.02
CA CYS A 401 12.54 -2.70 4.96
C CYS A 401 11.48 -1.60 5.14
N PHE A 402 11.89 -0.38 5.50
CA PHE A 402 10.98 0.71 5.93
C PHE A 402 10.02 0.26 7.05
N PHE A 403 10.57 -0.33 8.12
CA PHE A 403 9.77 -1.05 9.11
C PHE A 403 10.11 -0.75 10.57
N ILE A 404 11.40 -0.67 10.93
CA ILE A 404 11.78 -0.61 12.35
C ILE A 404 11.23 0.63 13.06
N ASP A 405 10.97 1.69 12.32
CA ASP A 405 10.43 2.96 12.78
C ASP A 405 8.90 2.95 13.00
N THR A 406 8.22 1.84 12.66
CA THR A 406 6.81 1.61 12.99
C THR A 406 6.60 1.06 14.41
N ALA A 407 7.68 0.78 15.15
CA ALA A 407 7.60 0.21 16.48
C ALA A 407 7.03 1.21 17.51
N THR A 408 5.96 0.83 18.20
CA THR A 408 5.51 1.53 19.42
C THR A 408 6.62 1.47 20.49
N ASN A 409 7.21 0.27 20.64
CA ASN A 409 8.34 -0.01 21.50
C ASN A 409 9.34 -0.91 20.74
N ILE A 410 10.48 -0.34 20.36
CA ILE A 410 11.51 -1.04 19.59
C ILE A 410 12.09 -2.26 20.32
N TYR A 411 12.04 -2.33 21.65
CA TYR A 411 12.52 -3.51 22.38
C TYR A 411 11.73 -4.78 22.05
N GLU A 412 10.43 -4.67 21.76
CA GLU A 412 9.61 -5.82 21.35
C GLU A 412 10.07 -6.34 19.98
N TYR A 413 10.43 -5.44 19.07
CA TYR A 413 10.98 -5.83 17.78
C TYR A 413 12.31 -6.57 17.98
N LEU A 414 13.20 -6.01 18.82
CA LEU A 414 14.49 -6.64 19.12
C LEU A 414 14.32 -8.03 19.74
N ASP A 415 13.44 -8.20 20.72
CA ASP A 415 13.19 -9.47 21.40
C ASP A 415 12.63 -10.52 20.43
N THR A 416 11.55 -10.18 19.72
CA THR A 416 10.88 -11.09 18.78
C THR A 416 11.80 -11.46 17.61
N ILE A 417 12.47 -10.50 16.98
CA ILE A 417 13.41 -10.76 15.89
C ILE A 417 14.52 -11.68 16.36
N LYS A 418 15.08 -11.41 17.56
CA LYS A 418 16.09 -12.27 18.18
C LYS A 418 15.53 -13.69 18.26
N LYS A 419 14.41 -13.89 18.94
CA LYS A 419 13.83 -15.22 19.18
C LYS A 419 13.47 -16.00 17.90
N LEU A 420 12.99 -15.32 16.85
CA LEU A 420 12.65 -15.94 15.56
C LEU A 420 13.87 -16.43 14.77
N LEU A 421 15.02 -15.77 14.94
CA LEU A 421 16.25 -16.11 14.24
C LEU A 421 16.94 -17.35 14.83
N LYS A 422 17.58 -18.15 13.98
CA LYS A 422 18.48 -19.23 14.41
C LYS A 422 19.56 -18.67 15.35
N PRO A 423 19.79 -19.28 16.53
CA PRO A 423 20.74 -18.76 17.53
C PRO A 423 22.15 -18.47 17.03
N GLU A 424 22.72 -19.37 16.23
CA GLU A 424 24.15 -19.29 15.86
C GLU A 424 24.40 -18.70 14.48
N THR A 425 23.44 -18.86 13.56
CA THR A 425 23.60 -18.52 12.13
C THR A 425 22.63 -17.45 11.65
N GLY A 426 21.67 -17.03 12.49
CA GLY A 426 20.64 -16.08 12.11
C GLY A 426 21.19 -14.68 11.89
N VAL A 427 20.76 -14.04 10.80
CA VAL A 427 21.12 -12.65 10.45
C VAL A 427 19.89 -11.74 10.40
N TRP A 428 20.03 -10.54 10.94
CA TRP A 428 19.06 -9.46 10.78
C TRP A 428 19.62 -8.40 9.82
N ILE A 429 18.89 -8.15 8.73
CA ILE A 429 19.22 -7.15 7.71
C ILE A 429 18.16 -6.07 7.76
N ASN A 430 18.59 -4.82 7.89
CA ASN A 430 17.69 -3.66 7.92
C ASN A 430 18.08 -2.62 6.87
N VAL A 431 17.07 -2.09 6.18
CA VAL A 431 17.18 -0.87 5.36
C VAL A 431 15.93 -0.02 5.52
N GLY A 432 16.09 1.25 5.84
CA GLY A 432 14.96 2.18 5.93
C GLY A 432 15.29 3.42 6.73
N PRO A 433 14.43 4.44 6.73
CA PRO A 433 14.61 5.60 7.59
C PRO A 433 14.52 5.24 9.07
N VAL A 434 14.86 6.24 9.88
CA VAL A 434 14.51 6.28 11.30
C VAL A 434 13.48 7.41 11.47
N GLN A 435 12.36 7.27 10.76
CA GLN A 435 11.23 8.20 10.83
C GLN A 435 10.19 7.62 11.78
N TRP A 436 10.47 7.72 13.07
CA TRP A 436 9.59 7.16 14.10
C TRP A 436 8.15 7.64 13.91
N HIS A 437 7.25 6.68 13.78
CA HIS A 437 5.84 6.91 13.58
C HIS A 437 5.19 7.68 14.73
N ASN A 438 3.98 8.20 14.49
CA ASN A 438 3.29 9.02 15.49
C ASN A 438 2.92 8.22 16.74
N ASN A 439 2.70 6.91 16.59
CA ASN A 439 2.45 5.98 17.69
C ASN A 439 3.74 5.53 18.43
N ALA A 440 4.94 5.77 17.88
CA ALA A 440 6.19 5.41 18.52
C ALA A 440 6.34 6.17 19.84
N VAL A 441 6.44 5.42 20.95
CA VAL A 441 6.69 5.97 22.28
C VAL A 441 8.19 6.15 22.48
N LEU A 442 8.98 5.17 22.03
CA LEU A 442 10.43 5.23 22.01
C LEU A 442 10.91 5.71 20.64
N ARG A 443 11.75 6.74 20.62
CA ARG A 443 12.24 7.39 19.39
C ARG A 443 13.75 7.63 19.45
N PRO A 444 14.58 6.59 19.63
CA PRO A 444 16.02 6.77 19.74
C PRO A 444 16.59 7.40 18.47
N SER A 445 17.62 8.24 18.62
CA SER A 445 18.43 8.66 17.49
C SER A 445 19.20 7.48 16.89
N VAL A 446 19.82 7.66 15.73
CA VAL A 446 20.50 6.56 15.03
C VAL A 446 21.67 6.01 15.86
N ASP A 447 22.45 6.87 16.51
CA ASP A 447 23.52 6.47 17.42
C ASP A 447 22.99 5.78 18.69
N GLU A 448 21.93 6.29 19.31
CA GLU A 448 21.28 5.61 20.45
C GLU A 448 20.70 4.24 20.06
N LEU A 449 20.13 4.12 18.87
CA LEU A 449 19.62 2.85 18.33
C LEU A 449 20.76 1.84 18.14
N ARG A 450 21.94 2.30 17.73
CA ARG A 450 23.13 1.44 17.61
C ARG A 450 23.53 0.87 18.96
N ASP A 451 23.69 1.74 19.96
CA ASP A 451 24.06 1.36 21.33
C ASP A 451 23.02 0.43 21.95
N LEU A 452 21.73 0.69 21.68
CA LEU A 452 20.62 -0.17 22.06
C LEU A 452 20.75 -1.57 21.45
N ILE A 453 20.95 -1.66 20.12
CA ILE A 453 21.10 -2.95 19.43
C ILE A 453 22.29 -3.73 19.99
N GLU A 454 23.45 -3.10 20.17
CA GLU A 454 24.65 -3.75 20.71
C GLU A 454 24.46 -4.21 22.16
N SER A 455 23.89 -3.35 23.03
CA SER A 455 23.58 -3.70 24.43
C SER A 455 22.55 -4.82 24.57
N TYR A 456 21.66 -4.98 23.57
CA TYR A 456 20.70 -6.08 23.51
C TYR A 456 21.32 -7.42 23.05
N GLY A 457 22.64 -7.48 22.90
CA GLY A 457 23.40 -8.68 22.57
C GLY A 457 23.43 -9.00 21.08
N TRP A 458 23.41 -7.96 20.23
CA TRP A 458 23.71 -8.08 18.81
C TRP A 458 25.13 -7.64 18.51
N SER A 459 25.76 -8.30 17.55
CA SER A 459 27.03 -7.91 16.94
C SER A 459 26.76 -7.30 15.57
N ILE A 460 26.95 -6.00 15.45
CA ILE A 460 26.75 -5.26 14.20
C ILE A 460 27.93 -5.55 13.24
N ARG A 461 27.61 -5.96 12.02
CA ARG A 461 28.58 -6.28 10.95
C ARG A 461 28.68 -5.18 9.90
N VAL A 462 27.55 -4.55 9.60
CA VAL A 462 27.45 -3.42 8.68
C VAL A 462 26.64 -2.33 9.37
N TRP A 463 27.06 -1.08 9.24
CA TRP A 463 26.33 0.09 9.73
C TRP A 463 26.64 1.30 8.86
N SER A 464 25.64 1.85 8.18
CA SER A 464 25.81 3.02 7.34
C SER A 464 24.51 3.80 7.20
N ILE A 465 24.62 5.11 6.99
CA ILE A 465 23.50 5.98 6.63
C ILE A 465 23.78 6.51 5.23
N ASP A 466 22.80 6.41 4.34
CA ASP A 466 22.98 6.91 2.97
C ASP A 466 23.14 8.44 2.97
N ASN A 467 24.10 8.94 2.19
CA ASN A 467 24.33 10.39 2.05
C ASN A 467 23.25 11.05 1.17
N THR A 468 22.71 10.30 0.24
CA THR A 468 21.67 10.74 -0.71
C THR A 468 20.31 10.29 -0.22
N ALA A 469 19.33 11.19 -0.29
CA ALA A 469 17.96 10.81 -0.03
C ALA A 469 17.39 10.00 -1.21
N ILE A 470 16.53 9.05 -0.90
CA ILE A 470 15.86 8.14 -1.81
C ILE A 470 14.36 8.36 -1.66
N PRO A 471 13.62 8.58 -2.76
CA PRO A 471 12.17 8.77 -2.69
C PRO A 471 11.46 7.47 -2.26
N TYR A 472 10.31 7.61 -1.62
CA TYR A 472 9.54 6.45 -1.14
C TYR A 472 8.62 5.86 -2.20
N ARG A 473 7.91 6.73 -2.95
CA ARG A 473 6.85 6.31 -3.88
C ARG A 473 7.32 6.29 -5.33
N ASP A 474 7.89 7.39 -5.82
CA ASP A 474 8.32 7.50 -7.22
C ASP A 474 9.53 8.45 -7.39
N GLU A 475 10.31 8.24 -8.44
CA GLU A 475 11.50 9.05 -8.72
C GLU A 475 11.22 10.43 -9.30
N SER A 476 10.01 10.68 -9.79
CA SER A 476 9.72 11.92 -10.53
C SER A 476 9.83 13.16 -9.66
N ASP A 477 9.92 12.98 -8.34
CA ASP A 477 10.14 14.05 -7.38
C ASP A 477 11.64 14.44 -7.23
N ALA A 478 12.60 13.66 -7.74
CA ALA A 478 14.04 13.84 -7.51
C ALA A 478 14.82 14.66 -8.58
N HIS A 479 14.25 14.98 -9.75
CA HIS A 479 15.00 15.52 -10.91
C HIS A 479 14.33 16.68 -11.65
N VAL A 480 15.06 17.25 -12.64
CA VAL A 480 14.84 18.47 -13.50
C VAL A 480 13.42 18.68 -14.04
N ALA A 481 12.55 17.69 -13.89
CA ALA A 481 11.14 17.77 -14.20
C ALA A 481 10.37 17.28 -12.97
N ALA A 482 10.37 18.05 -11.88
CA ALA A 482 9.72 17.66 -10.63
C ALA A 482 8.20 17.91 -10.71
N ARG A 483 7.38 16.99 -10.17
CA ARG A 483 5.92 17.22 -10.04
C ARG A 483 5.61 18.31 -9.03
N THR A 484 6.41 18.39 -7.97
CA THR A 484 6.23 19.36 -6.88
C THR A 484 7.52 20.11 -6.58
N THR A 485 7.42 21.27 -5.93
CA THR A 485 8.56 22.05 -5.42
C THR A 485 9.09 21.51 -4.09
N SER A 486 8.43 20.51 -3.51
CA SER A 486 8.89 19.80 -2.31
C SER A 486 9.48 18.46 -2.69
N TYR A 487 10.55 18.05 -2.02
CA TYR A 487 11.13 16.74 -2.20
C TYR A 487 10.79 15.85 -1.00
N GLU A 488 10.10 14.74 -1.25
CA GLU A 488 9.84 13.71 -0.25
C GLU A 488 10.78 12.52 -0.48
N GLY A 489 11.77 12.38 0.39
CA GLY A 489 12.73 11.28 0.32
C GLY A 489 13.53 11.15 1.61
N TYR A 490 14.08 9.97 1.81
CA TYR A 490 14.66 9.54 3.07
C TYR A 490 16.11 9.10 2.88
N ARG A 491 16.93 9.26 3.92
CA ARG A 491 18.28 8.68 3.96
C ARG A 491 18.23 7.38 4.75
N PRO A 492 18.27 6.20 4.10
CA PRO A 492 18.14 4.95 4.83
C PRO A 492 19.32 4.72 5.78
N LEU A 493 19.00 4.25 6.98
CA LEU A 493 19.90 3.50 7.84
C LEU A 493 19.95 2.06 7.33
N ARG A 494 21.16 1.61 7.02
CA ARG A 494 21.48 0.25 6.58
C ARG A 494 22.33 -0.44 7.63
N PHE A 495 21.89 -1.61 8.08
CA PHE A 495 22.73 -2.43 8.94
C PHE A 495 22.50 -3.92 8.75
N VAL A 496 23.53 -4.68 9.13
CA VAL A 496 23.48 -6.12 9.28
C VAL A 496 23.91 -6.44 10.69
N ALA A 497 23.11 -7.20 11.42
CA ALA A 497 23.37 -7.60 12.80
C ALA A 497 23.22 -9.12 12.94
N ILE A 498 24.09 -9.74 13.74
CA ILE A 498 23.98 -11.14 14.12
C ILE A 498 23.97 -11.27 15.64
N ARG A 499 23.48 -12.38 16.19
CA ARG A 499 23.54 -12.60 17.64
C ARG A 499 24.99 -12.63 18.13
N SER A 500 25.28 -11.91 19.21
CA SER A 500 26.57 -12.03 19.90
C SER A 500 26.70 -13.42 20.52
N LYS A 501 27.89 -14.01 20.42
CA LYS A 501 28.21 -15.33 20.98
C LYS A 501 28.23 -15.32 22.50
#